data_AF-A0A4R4Q660-F1
#
_entry.id   AF-A0A4R4Q660-F1
#
_cell.length_a   1.000
_cell.length_b   1.000
_cell.length_c   1.000
_cell.angle_alpha   90.00
_cell.angle_beta   90.00
_cell.angle_gamma   90.00
#
_symmetry.space_group_name_H-M   'P 1'
#
loop_
_entity.id
_entity.type
_entity.pdbx_description
1 polymer ?
#
loop_
_entity_poly.entity_id
_entity_poly.type
_entity_poly.pdbx_seq_one_letter_code
_entity_poly.pdbx_strand_id
1 'polypeptide(L)'
;MTTDQSPAEPTPVERRLREALGPTQEPSTSPDLFDRVLGSIAHDRARRRQVRYGVLVVAAVASVLTAIVLAFPRKNGHVLMEWWILELFMTAALIGLALWLGPFIKRFGRAYAADVFHDNPQTGKSYIVLTDTVYYLIFTAYILFTANFEPRESWGLNVLPDQVAFESARLGGILLIIGVLHGLNIVLMPVLGRLFSLNRRLPRS
;
A
#
# COMPACT_ATOMS: atom_id res chain seq x y z
N MET A 1 29.32 -72.17 3.04
CA MET A 1 28.11 -71.42 2.62
C MET A 1 28.29 -69.99 3.11
N THR A 2 28.90 -69.14 2.30
CA THR A 2 29.19 -67.73 2.62
C THR A 2 28.43 -66.88 1.62
N THR A 3 27.36 -66.26 2.10
CA THR A 3 26.50 -65.36 1.32
C THR A 3 27.21 -64.02 1.14
N ASP A 4 27.56 -63.74 -0.11
CA ASP A 4 28.14 -62.48 -0.57
C ASP A 4 27.02 -61.43 -0.63
N GLN A 5 26.99 -60.51 0.34
CA GLN A 5 26.06 -59.38 0.34
C GLN A 5 26.72 -58.20 -0.37
N SER A 6 26.32 -57.99 -1.63
CA SER A 6 26.70 -56.80 -2.39
C SER A 6 26.11 -55.54 -1.72
N PRO A 7 26.88 -54.46 -1.51
CA PRO A 7 26.41 -53.27 -0.81
C PRO A 7 25.32 -52.55 -1.64
N ALA A 8 24.18 -52.27 -1.00
CA ALA A 8 23.06 -51.58 -1.62
C ALA A 8 23.49 -50.22 -2.20
N GLU A 9 23.11 -49.95 -3.46
CA GLU A 9 23.43 -48.68 -4.10
C GLU A 9 22.79 -47.51 -3.34
N PRO A 10 23.58 -46.47 -3.01
CA PRO A 10 23.07 -45.31 -2.30
C PRO A 10 22.03 -44.58 -3.13
N THR A 11 20.94 -44.19 -2.46
CA THR A 11 19.83 -43.48 -3.08
C THR A 11 20.29 -42.17 -3.72
N PRO A 12 19.57 -41.63 -4.72
CA PRO A 12 19.96 -40.38 -5.40
C PRO A 12 20.14 -39.19 -4.44
N VAL A 13 19.36 -39.17 -3.35
CA VAL A 13 19.46 -38.15 -2.30
C VAL A 13 20.72 -38.33 -1.46
N GLU A 14 21.04 -39.57 -1.09
CA GLU A 14 22.23 -39.91 -0.31
C GLU A 14 23.53 -39.65 -1.10
N ARG A 15 23.50 -39.87 -2.41
CA ARG A 15 24.58 -39.52 -3.33
C ARG A 15 24.82 -38.01 -3.39
N ARG A 16 23.74 -37.21 -3.52
CA ARG A 16 23.83 -35.74 -3.51
C ARG A 16 24.30 -35.20 -2.16
N LEU A 17 23.87 -35.82 -1.06
CA LEU A 17 24.33 -35.45 0.28
C LEU A 17 25.81 -35.80 0.47
N ARG A 18 26.27 -36.98 0.02
CA ARG A 18 27.70 -37.33 0.05
C ARG A 18 28.55 -36.46 -0.87
N GLU A 19 28.04 -36.02 -2.01
CA GLU A 19 28.73 -35.07 -2.89
C GLU A 19 28.80 -33.66 -2.30
N ALA A 20 27.74 -33.20 -1.62
CA ALA A 20 27.68 -31.88 -1.00
C ALA A 20 28.40 -31.79 0.36
N LEU A 21 28.55 -32.91 1.07
CA LEU A 21 29.18 -33.00 2.39
C LEU A 21 30.47 -33.84 2.38
N GLY A 22 30.96 -34.18 1.19
CA GLY A 22 32.13 -35.03 1.01
C GLY A 22 33.39 -34.37 1.57
N PRO A 23 34.32 -35.14 2.16
CA PRO A 23 35.51 -34.63 2.84
C PRO A 23 36.50 -33.88 1.92
N THR A 24 36.25 -33.84 0.61
CA THR A 24 37.07 -33.17 -0.41
C THR A 24 36.56 -31.78 -0.81
N GLN A 25 35.37 -31.37 -0.38
CA GLN A 25 34.94 -29.98 -0.53
C GLN A 25 35.38 -29.21 0.72
N GLU A 26 36.46 -28.42 0.59
CA GLU A 26 36.68 -27.35 1.55
C GLU A 26 35.41 -26.49 1.60
N PRO A 27 34.83 -26.24 2.79
CA PRO A 27 33.69 -25.36 2.92
C PRO A 27 34.07 -24.01 2.32
N SER A 28 33.55 -23.73 1.13
CA SER A 28 33.55 -22.41 0.52
C SER A 28 32.81 -21.50 1.49
N THR A 29 33.57 -20.91 2.41
CA THR A 29 33.07 -19.97 3.39
C THR A 29 32.80 -18.73 2.57
N SER A 30 31.59 -18.62 2.02
CA SER A 30 31.31 -17.54 1.09
C SER A 30 31.51 -16.24 1.87
N PRO A 31 32.52 -15.43 1.51
CA PRO A 31 32.97 -14.31 2.35
C PRO A 31 31.91 -13.21 2.47
N ASP A 32 30.85 -13.31 1.69
CA ASP A 32 29.72 -12.41 1.59
C ASP A 32 28.53 -12.81 2.49
N LEU A 33 28.49 -14.00 3.10
CA LEU A 33 27.35 -14.43 3.93
C LEU A 33 27.13 -13.49 5.11
N PHE A 34 28.23 -13.07 5.76
CA PHE A 34 28.17 -12.14 6.87
C PHE A 34 27.71 -10.74 6.43
N ASP A 35 28.21 -10.25 5.29
CA ASP A 35 27.79 -8.97 4.71
C ASP A 35 26.32 -8.99 4.28
N ARG A 36 25.85 -10.12 3.73
CA ARG A 36 24.45 -10.31 3.32
C ARG A 36 23.51 -10.34 4.54
N VAL A 37 23.93 -10.98 5.63
CA VAL A 37 23.18 -11.02 6.89
C VAL A 37 23.18 -9.65 7.57
N LEU A 38 24.32 -8.96 7.66
CA LEU A 38 24.41 -7.59 8.19
C LEU A 38 23.57 -6.61 7.36
N GLY A 39 23.61 -6.74 6.03
CA GLY A 39 22.79 -5.99 5.11
C GLY A 39 21.29 -6.23 5.32
N SER A 40 20.87 -7.49 5.52
CA SER A 40 19.47 -7.84 5.81
C SER A 40 18.99 -7.24 7.14
N ILE A 41 19.81 -7.31 8.20
CA ILE A 41 19.49 -6.75 9.52
C ILE A 41 19.37 -5.22 9.46
N ALA A 42 20.25 -4.55 8.71
CA ALA A 42 20.18 -3.10 8.51
C ALA A 42 18.91 -2.68 7.76
N HIS A 43 18.54 -3.42 6.70
CA HIS A 43 17.30 -3.19 5.96
C HIS A 43 16.06 -3.43 6.82
N ASP A 44 16.04 -4.48 7.64
CA ASP A 44 14.92 -4.78 8.52
C ASP A 44 14.76 -3.73 9.63
N ARG A 45 15.88 -3.20 10.15
CA ARG A 45 15.90 -2.10 11.14
C ARG A 45 15.40 -0.78 10.54
N ALA A 46 15.77 -0.46 9.29
CA ALA A 46 15.28 0.71 8.58
C ALA A 46 13.76 0.63 8.31
N ARG A 47 13.28 -0.55 7.88
CA ARG A 47 11.85 -0.82 7.64
C ARG A 47 11.03 -0.66 8.93
N ARG A 48 11.51 -1.17 10.06
CA ARG A 48 10.86 -1.00 11.37
C ARG A 48 10.80 0.45 11.82
N ARG A 49 11.85 1.24 11.57
CA ARG A 49 11.83 2.69 11.87
C ARG A 49 10.77 3.41 11.05
N GLN A 50 10.71 3.17 9.74
CA GLN A 50 9.70 3.80 8.88
C GLN A 50 8.27 3.44 9.28
N VAL A 51 8.01 2.17 9.60
CA VAL A 51 6.68 1.73 10.09
C VAL A 51 6.36 2.40 11.44
N ARG A 52 7.32 2.45 12.37
CA ARG A 52 7.13 3.13 13.67
C ARG A 52 6.86 4.62 13.51
N TYR A 53 7.58 5.32 12.65
CA TYR A 53 7.29 6.72 12.35
C TYR A 53 5.90 6.90 11.75
N GLY A 54 5.49 6.03 10.83
CA GLY A 54 4.13 6.06 10.27
C GLY A 54 3.05 5.85 11.35
N VAL A 55 3.22 4.87 12.22
CA VAL A 55 2.30 4.60 13.33
C VAL A 55 2.28 5.77 14.32
N LEU A 56 3.44 6.35 14.65
CA LEU A 56 3.54 7.50 15.55
C LEU A 56 2.87 8.75 14.97
N VAL A 57 3.01 8.99 13.67
CA VAL A 57 2.32 10.10 13.00
C VAL A 57 0.81 9.89 13.01
N VAL A 58 0.33 8.70 12.67
CA VAL A 58 -1.11 8.39 12.72
C VAL A 58 -1.65 8.51 14.14
N ALA A 59 -0.93 7.97 15.13
CA ALA A 59 -1.31 8.06 16.52
C ALA A 59 -1.32 9.52 17.01
N ALA A 60 -0.30 10.31 16.68
CA ALA A 60 -0.24 11.73 17.03
C ALA A 60 -1.41 12.51 16.41
N VAL A 61 -1.70 12.27 15.13
CA VAL A 61 -2.87 12.87 14.46
C VAL A 61 -4.15 12.46 15.18
N ALA A 62 -4.41 11.16 15.37
CA ALA A 62 -5.61 10.69 16.08
C ALA A 62 -5.73 11.27 17.50
N SER A 63 -4.60 11.43 18.21
CA SER A 63 -4.55 12.00 19.56
C SER A 63 -4.93 13.48 19.55
N VAL A 64 -4.40 14.25 18.58
CA VAL A 64 -4.73 15.66 18.38
C VAL A 64 -6.20 15.82 18.01
N LEU A 65 -6.71 14.99 17.09
CA LEU A 65 -8.13 15.01 16.71
C LEU A 65 -9.03 14.69 17.91
N THR A 66 -8.65 13.70 18.73
CA THR A 66 -9.39 13.34 19.96
C THR A 66 -9.36 14.46 20.99
N ALA A 67 -8.19 15.08 21.21
CA ALA A 67 -8.04 16.18 22.14
C ALA A 67 -8.84 17.41 21.70
N ILE A 68 -8.87 17.71 20.40
CA ILE A 68 -9.70 18.77 19.81
C ILE A 68 -11.17 18.50 20.09
N VAL A 69 -11.67 17.29 19.83
CA VAL A 69 -13.07 16.91 20.10
C VAL A 69 -13.42 17.02 21.60
N LEU A 70 -12.49 16.65 22.49
CA LEU A 70 -12.70 16.72 23.94
C LEU A 70 -12.62 18.14 24.51
N ALA A 71 -11.89 19.05 23.84
CA ALA A 71 -11.74 20.43 24.28
C ALA A 71 -12.98 21.30 24.01
N PHE A 72 -13.92 20.84 23.18
CA PHE A 72 -15.12 21.63 22.86
C PHE A 72 -16.14 21.65 24.00
N PRO A 73 -16.65 22.84 24.37
CA PRO A 73 -17.64 22.98 25.43
C PRO A 73 -18.92 22.22 25.07
N ARG A 74 -19.41 21.42 26.03
CA ARG A 74 -20.67 20.68 25.89
C ARG A 74 -21.78 21.43 26.59
N LYS A 75 -22.91 21.62 25.92
CA LYS A 75 -24.15 22.12 26.53
C LYS A 75 -25.25 21.10 26.31
N ASN A 76 -25.87 20.66 27.40
CA ASN A 76 -26.92 19.63 27.40
C ASN A 76 -26.50 18.31 26.73
N GLY A 77 -25.24 17.87 26.90
CA GLY A 77 -24.73 16.62 26.32
C GLY A 77 -24.34 16.70 24.84
N HIS A 78 -24.64 17.81 24.16
CA HIS A 78 -24.21 18.06 22.78
C HIS A 78 -22.94 18.90 22.75
N VAL A 79 -22.02 18.55 21.84
CA VAL A 79 -20.81 19.32 21.57
C VAL A 79 -21.24 20.59 20.84
N LEU A 80 -21.04 21.76 21.44
CA LEU A 80 -21.23 23.04 20.75
C LEU A 80 -20.00 23.28 19.88
N MET A 81 -20.00 22.67 18.69
CA MET A 81 -18.99 22.93 17.67
C MET A 81 -19.66 23.69 16.54
N GLU A 82 -19.05 24.78 16.07
CA GLU A 82 -19.56 25.49 14.91
C GLU A 82 -19.31 24.66 13.64
N TRP A 83 -20.24 24.71 12.70
CA TRP A 83 -20.23 23.86 11.50
C TRP A 83 -18.91 23.94 10.71
N TRP A 84 -18.29 25.12 10.63
CA TRP A 84 -17.07 25.35 9.86
C TRP A 84 -15.88 24.61 10.47
N ILE A 85 -15.89 24.36 11.78
CA ILE A 85 -14.85 23.59 12.46
C ILE A 85 -14.92 22.13 11.99
N LEU A 86 -16.15 21.58 11.89
CA LEU A 86 -16.35 20.25 11.34
C LEU A 86 -15.85 20.17 9.90
N GLU A 87 -16.25 21.11 9.05
CA GLU A 87 -15.85 21.14 7.63
C GLU A 87 -14.33 21.27 7.46
N LEU A 88 -13.67 22.13 8.23
CA LEU A 88 -12.21 22.27 8.20
C LEU A 88 -11.51 20.98 8.63
N PHE A 89 -11.97 20.37 9.72
CA PHE A 89 -11.42 19.11 10.22
C PHE A 89 -11.57 18.00 9.17
N MET A 90 -12.76 17.87 8.58
CA MET A 90 -13.08 16.86 7.58
C MET A 90 -12.27 17.06 6.30
N THR A 91 -12.13 18.31 5.85
CA THR A 91 -11.28 18.67 4.71
C THR A 91 -9.82 18.34 4.99
N ALA A 92 -9.31 18.67 6.18
CA ALA A 92 -7.95 18.32 6.57
C ALA A 92 -7.74 16.80 6.63
N ALA A 93 -8.73 16.04 7.12
CA ALA A 93 -8.69 14.58 7.14
C ALA A 93 -8.66 14.00 5.72
N LEU A 94 -9.45 14.54 4.78
CA LEU A 94 -9.43 14.13 3.38
C LEU A 94 -8.09 14.42 2.70
N ILE A 95 -7.51 15.60 2.93
CA ILE A 95 -6.17 15.94 2.43
C ILE A 95 -5.12 14.99 3.02
N GLY A 96 -5.17 14.75 4.33
CA GLY A 96 -4.29 13.81 5.01
C GLY A 96 -4.38 12.40 4.43
N LEU A 97 -5.60 11.92 4.18
CA LEU A 97 -5.85 10.64 3.53
C LEU A 97 -5.26 10.59 2.10
N ALA A 98 -5.47 11.65 1.32
CA ALA A 98 -4.96 11.76 -0.04
C ALA A 98 -3.43 11.64 -0.08
N LEU A 99 -2.74 12.38 0.80
CA LEU A 99 -1.28 12.38 0.93
C LEU A 99 -0.75 11.05 1.48
N TRP A 100 -1.46 10.44 2.43
CA TRP A 100 -1.07 9.17 3.03
C TRP A 100 -1.16 7.99 2.04
N LEU A 101 -2.13 8.01 1.12
CA LEU A 101 -2.29 6.96 0.11
C LEU A 101 -1.29 7.05 -1.05
N GLY A 102 -0.77 8.23 -1.38
CA GLY A 102 0.18 8.42 -2.49
C GLY A 102 1.36 7.41 -2.48
N PRO A 103 2.05 7.20 -1.34
CA PRO A 103 3.10 6.19 -1.21
C PRO A 103 2.64 4.75 -1.47
N PHE A 104 1.42 4.38 -1.10
CA PHE A 104 0.89 3.03 -1.31
C PHE A 104 0.68 2.75 -2.79
N ILE A 105 0.11 3.71 -3.53
CA ILE A 105 -0.14 3.56 -4.96
C ILE A 105 1.17 3.48 -5.74
N LYS A 106 2.18 4.29 -5.38
CA LYS A 106 3.53 4.17 -5.97
C LYS A 106 4.14 2.79 -5.76
N ARG A 107 3.94 2.20 -4.58
CA ARG A 107 4.48 0.88 -4.25
C ARG A 107 3.83 -0.21 -5.09
N PHE A 108 2.50 -0.21 -5.23
CA PHE A 108 1.79 -1.19 -6.05
C PHE A 108 2.00 -0.96 -7.55
N GLY A 109 1.98 0.29 -8.00
CA GLY A 109 2.22 0.65 -9.40
C GLY A 109 3.63 0.28 -9.87
N ARG A 110 4.64 0.33 -8.99
CA ARG A 110 6.00 -0.10 -9.32
C ARG A 110 6.11 -1.61 -9.52
N ALA A 111 5.46 -2.41 -8.69
CA ALA A 111 5.40 -3.86 -8.87
C ALA A 111 4.69 -4.22 -10.19
N TYR A 112 3.59 -3.52 -10.50
CA TYR A 112 2.85 -3.70 -11.75
C TYR A 112 3.67 -3.34 -13.00
N ALA A 113 4.30 -2.17 -12.98
CA ALA A 113 5.07 -1.70 -14.12
C ALA A 113 6.26 -2.61 -14.43
N ALA A 114 6.85 -3.22 -13.40
CA ALA A 114 7.93 -4.19 -13.57
C ALA A 114 7.45 -5.49 -14.24
N ASP A 115 6.23 -5.94 -13.95
CA ASP A 115 5.68 -7.20 -14.48
C ASP A 115 5.21 -7.05 -15.94
N VAL A 116 4.47 -5.97 -16.26
CA VAL A 116 3.94 -5.75 -17.62
C VAL A 116 4.99 -5.15 -18.57
N PHE A 117 5.83 -4.23 -18.09
CA PHE A 117 6.82 -3.53 -18.91
C PHE A 117 8.25 -4.03 -18.69
N HIS A 118 8.43 -5.31 -18.31
CA HIS A 118 9.77 -5.90 -18.11
C HIS A 118 10.71 -5.70 -19.32
N ASP A 119 10.17 -5.76 -20.54
CA ASP A 119 10.91 -5.55 -21.79
C ASP A 119 11.22 -4.07 -22.12
N ASN A 120 10.51 -3.11 -21.50
CA ASN A 120 10.68 -1.68 -21.76
C ASN A 120 10.50 -0.83 -20.48
N PRO A 121 11.54 -0.75 -19.63
CA PRO A 121 11.44 -0.15 -18.30
C PRO A 121 11.14 1.35 -18.32
N GLN A 122 11.41 2.06 -19.43
CA GLN A 122 11.07 3.48 -19.56
C GLN A 122 9.55 3.70 -19.60
N THR A 123 8.80 2.86 -20.31
CA THR A 123 7.33 2.94 -20.37
C THR A 123 6.71 2.68 -19.00
N GLY A 124 7.26 1.71 -18.27
CA GLY A 124 6.84 1.42 -16.89
C GLY A 124 7.05 2.61 -15.95
N LYS A 125 8.17 3.33 -16.08
CA LYS A 125 8.44 4.55 -15.29
C LYS A 125 7.42 5.66 -15.58
N SER A 126 7.13 5.92 -16.86
CA SER A 126 6.15 6.95 -17.26
C SER A 126 4.72 6.60 -16.82
N TYR A 127 4.34 5.33 -16.88
CA TYR A 127 3.02 4.87 -16.41
C TYR A 127 2.81 5.11 -14.91
N ILE A 128 3.83 4.85 -14.08
CA ILE A 128 3.77 5.11 -12.63
C ILE A 128 3.54 6.60 -12.36
N VAL A 129 4.26 7.48 -13.06
CA VAL A 129 4.11 8.94 -12.91
C VAL A 129 2.72 9.39 -13.36
N LEU A 130 2.23 8.88 -14.49
CA LEU A 130 0.89 9.21 -14.98
C LEU A 130 -0.19 8.81 -13.98
N THR A 131 -0.11 7.60 -13.42
CA THR A 131 -1.09 7.09 -12.45
C THR A 131 -1.06 7.89 -11.15
N ASP A 132 0.12 8.34 -10.71
CA ASP A 132 0.29 9.23 -9.56
C ASP A 132 -0.42 10.58 -9.78
N THR A 133 -0.22 11.19 -10.95
CA THR A 133 -0.87 12.47 -11.30
C THR A 133 -2.40 12.34 -11.37
N VAL A 134 -2.91 11.31 -12.05
CA VAL A 134 -4.37 11.07 -12.17
C VAL A 134 -4.99 10.87 -10.79
N TYR A 135 -4.30 10.15 -9.90
CA TYR A 135 -4.75 9.96 -8.54
C TYR A 135 -4.90 11.29 -7.78
N TYR A 136 -3.89 12.15 -7.78
CA TYR A 136 -3.99 13.45 -7.11
C TYR A 136 -5.09 14.33 -7.72
N LEU A 137 -5.28 14.29 -9.03
CA LEU A 137 -6.34 15.04 -9.71
C LEU A 137 -7.73 14.58 -9.26
N ILE A 138 -8.01 13.27 -9.23
CA ILE A 138 -9.29 12.72 -8.79
C ILE A 138 -9.57 13.10 -7.34
N PHE A 139 -8.57 12.99 -6.46
CA PHE A 139 -8.72 13.35 -5.04
C PHE A 139 -8.95 14.82 -4.83
N THR A 140 -8.17 15.66 -5.50
CA THR A 140 -8.29 17.11 -5.40
C THR A 140 -9.66 17.55 -5.89
N ALA A 141 -10.09 17.01 -7.03
CA ALA A 141 -11.43 17.25 -7.57
C ALA A 141 -12.50 16.83 -6.57
N TYR A 142 -12.43 15.63 -6.00
CA TYR A 142 -13.39 15.17 -5.01
C TYR A 142 -13.44 16.09 -3.78
N ILE A 143 -12.30 16.49 -3.24
CA ILE A 143 -12.22 17.40 -2.08
C ILE A 143 -12.89 18.73 -2.43
N LEU A 144 -12.56 19.31 -3.58
CA LEU A 144 -13.13 20.58 -4.03
C LEU A 144 -14.64 20.49 -4.29
N PHE A 145 -15.12 19.40 -4.89
CA PHE A 145 -16.54 19.18 -5.17
C PHE A 145 -17.37 18.93 -3.92
N THR A 146 -16.76 18.42 -2.86
CA THR A 146 -17.47 18.08 -1.63
C THR A 146 -17.27 19.10 -0.51
N ALA A 147 -16.36 20.06 -0.69
CA ALA A 147 -16.16 21.18 0.23
C ALA A 147 -17.38 22.10 0.23
N ASN A 148 -17.94 22.34 1.40
CA ASN A 148 -19.03 23.30 1.58
C ASN A 148 -18.45 24.60 2.14
N PHE A 149 -18.77 25.74 1.53
CA PHE A 149 -18.35 27.07 2.01
C PHE A 149 -19.46 27.79 2.80
N GLU A 150 -20.66 27.20 2.82
CA GLU A 150 -21.82 27.68 3.54
C GLU A 150 -22.52 26.48 4.19
N PRO A 151 -23.19 26.63 5.35
CA PRO A 151 -24.05 25.59 5.89
C PRO A 151 -25.11 25.20 4.86
N ARG A 152 -25.41 23.90 4.79
CA ARG A 152 -26.52 23.42 3.98
C ARG A 152 -27.84 23.96 4.51
N GLU A 153 -28.85 24.07 3.65
CA GLU A 153 -30.15 24.66 4.03
C GLU A 153 -30.82 23.96 5.24
N SER A 154 -30.57 22.66 5.43
CA SER A 154 -31.10 21.89 6.57
C SER A 154 -30.24 21.95 7.84
N TRP A 155 -29.11 22.66 7.80
CA TRP A 155 -28.10 22.66 8.84
C TRP A 155 -28.19 23.93 9.69
N GLY A 156 -28.17 23.74 11.00
CA GLY A 156 -27.92 24.84 11.93
C GLY A 156 -26.44 25.22 11.95
N LEU A 157 -26.13 26.36 12.58
CA LEU A 157 -24.75 26.82 12.80
C LEU A 157 -23.96 25.90 13.75
N ASN A 158 -24.67 25.14 14.60
CA ASN A 158 -24.08 24.20 15.55
C ASN A 158 -24.12 22.77 15.00
N VAL A 159 -23.07 22.01 15.30
CA VAL A 159 -22.91 20.61 14.90
C VAL A 159 -23.90 19.71 15.64
N LEU A 160 -24.76 19.05 14.86
CA LEU A 160 -25.70 18.02 15.25
C LEU A 160 -25.20 16.64 14.79
N PRO A 161 -25.67 15.53 15.40
CA PRO A 161 -25.27 14.17 15.02
C PRO A 161 -25.44 13.87 13.53
N ASP A 162 -26.48 14.41 12.89
CA ASP A 162 -26.76 14.22 11.48
C ASP A 162 -25.66 14.81 10.57
N GLN A 163 -25.03 15.90 10.99
CA GLN A 163 -23.91 16.51 10.25
C GLN A 163 -22.67 15.63 10.34
N VAL A 164 -22.40 15.04 11.52
CA VAL A 164 -21.29 14.08 11.69
C VAL A 164 -21.51 12.81 10.85
N ALA A 165 -22.74 12.30 10.81
CA ALA A 165 -23.09 11.15 9.98
C ALA A 165 -22.90 11.46 8.48
N PHE A 166 -23.33 12.64 8.03
CA PHE A 166 -23.14 13.09 6.66
C PHE A 166 -21.66 13.18 6.28
N GLU A 167 -20.85 13.83 7.12
CA GLU A 167 -19.42 13.97 6.90
C GLU A 167 -18.69 12.60 6.93
N SER A 168 -19.14 11.69 7.80
CA SER A 168 -18.64 10.31 7.82
C SER A 168 -18.97 9.56 6.50
N ALA A 169 -20.14 9.80 5.92
CA ALA A 169 -20.51 9.25 4.62
C ALA A 169 -19.64 9.80 3.48
N ARG A 170 -19.23 11.09 3.55
CA ARG A 170 -18.28 11.69 2.62
C ARG A 170 -16.89 11.02 2.71
N LEU A 171 -16.38 10.78 3.93
CA LEU A 171 -15.15 9.98 4.11
C LEU A 171 -15.31 8.55 3.59
N GLY A 172 -16.43 7.90 3.87
CA GLY A 172 -16.73 6.57 3.35
C GLY A 172 -16.80 6.53 1.82
N GLY A 173 -17.39 7.56 1.22
CA GLY A 173 -17.53 7.70 -0.23
C GLY A 173 -16.19 7.77 -0.95
N ILE A 174 -15.23 8.56 -0.45
CA ILE A 174 -13.89 8.59 -1.06
C ILE A 174 -13.18 7.24 -0.89
N LEU A 175 -13.26 6.62 0.30
CA LEU A 175 -12.69 5.29 0.56
C LEU A 175 -13.27 4.22 -0.36
N LEU A 176 -14.56 4.30 -0.66
CA LEU A 176 -15.23 3.41 -1.60
C LEU A 176 -14.75 3.63 -3.03
N ILE A 177 -14.68 4.89 -3.51
CA ILE A 177 -14.16 5.22 -4.84
C ILE A 177 -12.73 4.67 -5.01
N ILE A 178 -11.89 4.86 -4.00
CA ILE A 178 -10.53 4.32 -3.98
C ILE A 178 -10.54 2.81 -4.06
N GLY A 179 -11.33 2.15 -3.20
CA GLY A 179 -11.44 0.69 -3.17
C GLY A 179 -11.86 0.12 -4.51
N VAL A 180 -12.83 0.77 -5.17
CA VAL A 180 -13.31 0.39 -6.51
C VAL A 180 -12.25 0.62 -7.57
N LEU A 181 -11.63 1.80 -7.63
CA LEU A 181 -10.57 2.10 -8.61
C LEU A 181 -9.38 1.14 -8.44
N HIS A 182 -9.01 0.83 -7.19
CA HIS A 182 -7.96 -0.12 -6.89
C HIS A 182 -8.35 -1.55 -7.28
N GLY A 183 -9.58 -1.98 -6.96
CA GLY A 183 -10.11 -3.28 -7.36
C GLY A 183 -10.18 -3.44 -8.88
N LEU A 184 -10.61 -2.40 -9.59
CA LEU A 184 -10.65 -2.36 -11.05
C LEU A 184 -9.24 -2.51 -11.63
N ASN A 185 -8.26 -1.80 -11.07
CA ASN A 185 -6.86 -1.97 -11.46
C ASN A 185 -6.43 -3.43 -11.26
N ILE A 186 -6.72 -4.08 -10.13
CA ILE A 186 -6.39 -5.49 -9.89
C ILE A 186 -6.97 -6.42 -10.96
N VAL A 187 -8.21 -6.20 -11.39
CA VAL A 187 -8.89 -7.05 -12.39
C VAL A 187 -8.42 -6.76 -13.82
N LEU A 188 -8.12 -5.51 -14.15
CA LEU A 188 -7.61 -5.11 -15.47
C LEU A 188 -6.20 -5.66 -15.74
N MET A 189 -5.39 -5.86 -14.70
CA MET A 189 -4.01 -6.31 -14.81
C MET A 189 -3.86 -7.66 -15.56
N PRO A 190 -4.54 -8.77 -15.16
CA PRO A 190 -4.49 -10.03 -15.92
C PRO A 190 -4.96 -9.92 -17.36
N VAL A 191 -5.93 -9.04 -17.63
CA VAL A 191 -6.54 -8.88 -18.96
C VAL A 191 -5.55 -8.21 -19.92
N LEU A 192 -4.88 -7.13 -19.50
CA LEU A 192 -3.85 -6.46 -20.30
C LEU A 192 -2.65 -7.38 -20.56
N GLY A 193 -2.19 -8.14 -19.56
CA GLY A 193 -1.13 -9.12 -19.73
C GLY A 193 -1.48 -10.18 -20.78
N ARG A 194 -2.72 -10.71 -20.75
CA ARG A 194 -3.21 -11.65 -21.77
C ARG A 194 -3.28 -11.01 -23.16
N LEU A 195 -3.83 -9.80 -23.28
CA LEU A 195 -3.95 -9.11 -24.57
C LEU A 195 -2.58 -8.84 -25.23
N PHE A 196 -1.59 -8.36 -24.47
CA PHE A 196 -0.24 -8.15 -25.02
C PHE A 196 0.45 -9.46 -25.37
N SER A 197 0.23 -10.53 -24.60
CA SER A 197 0.75 -11.87 -24.94
C SER A 197 0.15 -12.44 -26.22
N LEU A 198 -1.14 -12.19 -26.48
CA LEU A 198 -1.86 -12.62 -27.69
C LEU A 198 -1.39 -11.84 -28.91
N ASN A 199 -1.20 -10.53 -28.80
CA ASN A 199 -0.73 -9.70 -29.89
C ASN A 199 0.70 -10.08 -30.35
N ARG A 200 1.55 -10.55 -29.42
CA ARG A 200 2.90 -11.06 -29.77
C ARG A 200 2.89 -12.40 -30.50
N ARG A 201 1.77 -13.14 -30.48
CA ARG A 201 1.62 -14.45 -31.14
C ARG A 201 1.06 -14.36 -32.55
N LEU A 202 0.68 -13.18 -33.03
CA LEU A 202 0.27 -12.99 -34.41
C LEU A 202 1.52 -12.85 -35.30
N PRO A 203 1.84 -13.85 -36.15
CA PRO A 203 2.84 -13.66 -37.19
C PRO A 203 2.30 -12.57 -38.11
N ARG A 204 3.14 -11.59 -38.47
CA ARG A 204 2.83 -10.71 -39.60
C ARG A 204 2.77 -11.59 -40.85
N SER A 205 1.56 -11.92 -41.29
CA SER A 205 1.28 -12.46 -42.62
C SER A 205 1.20 -11.32 -43.63
#